data_AF-A0A931UG04-F1
#
_entry.id   AF-A0A931UG04-F1
#
_cell.length_a   1.000
_cell.length_b   1.000
_cell.length_c   1.000
_cell.angle_alpha   90.00
_cell.angle_beta   90.00
_cell.angle_gamma   90.00
#
_symmetry.space_group_name_H-M   'P 1'
#
loop_
_entity.id
_entity.type
_entity.pdbx_description
1 polymer ?
#
loop_
_entity_poly.entity_id
_entity_poly.type
_entity_poly.pdbx_seq_one_letter_code
_entity_poly.pdbx_strand_id
1 'polypeptide(L)' 'QVARKIVALRTQAGLSQRQLARLVGTTASVICRLEDADYKGHSLAMLNRIAAALNRRVEIRFVPAERRLQSA' A
#
# COMPACT_ATOMS: atom_id res chain seq x y z
N GLN A 1 3.84 -8.02 1.49
CA GLN A 1 4.58 -6.91 2.15
C GLN A 1 3.76 -5.61 2.18
N VAL A 2 3.14 -5.21 1.06
CA VAL A 2 2.31 -3.99 0.96
C VAL A 2 1.10 -4.04 1.90
N ALA A 3 0.34 -5.15 1.88
CA ALA A 3 -0.83 -5.35 2.74
C ALA A 3 -0.54 -5.10 4.24
N ARG A 4 0.54 -5.69 4.78
CA ARG A 4 0.98 -5.47 6.17
C ARG A 4 1.31 -4.00 6.47
N LYS A 5 1.90 -3.28 5.51
CA LYS A 5 2.18 -1.83 5.67
C LYS A 5 0.89 -1.02 5.72
N ILE A 6 -0.12 -1.37 4.91
CA ILE A 6 -1.43 -0.72 4.92
C ILE A 6 -2.10 -0.92 6.29
N VAL A 7 -2.13 -2.16 6.79
CA VAL A 7 -2.67 -2.48 8.14
C VAL A 7 -1.97 -1.63 9.19
N ALA A 8 -0.64 -1.63 9.20
CA ALA A 8 0.14 -0.91 10.20
C ALA A 8 -0.08 0.61 10.16
N LEU A 9 -0.11 1.21 8.98
CA LEU A 9 -0.36 2.65 8.84
C LEU A 9 -1.79 3.01 9.27
N ARG A 10 -2.77 2.18 8.91
CA ARG A 10 -4.16 2.36 9.33
C ARG A 10 -4.31 2.30 10.85
N THR A 11 -3.70 1.30 11.50
CA THR A 11 -3.79 1.15 12.96
C THR A 11 -3.04 2.25 13.70
N GLN A 12 -1.88 2.68 13.20
CA GLN A 12 -1.16 3.85 13.73
C GLN A 12 -1.98 5.14 13.63
N ALA A 13 -2.81 5.28 12.58
CA ALA A 13 -3.74 6.39 12.43
C ALA A 13 -5.02 6.24 13.28
N GLY A 14 -5.17 5.15 14.06
CA GLY A 14 -6.36 4.90 14.88
C GLY A 14 -7.63 4.61 14.08
N LEU A 15 -7.50 4.20 12.81
CA LEU A 15 -8.63 4.01 11.91
C LEU A 15 -9.08 2.56 11.84
N SER A 16 -10.40 2.34 11.82
CA SER A 16 -10.99 1.09 11.34
C SER A 16 -10.94 1.00 9.81
N GLN A 17 -11.10 -0.20 9.25
CA GLN A 17 -11.19 -0.40 7.80
C GLN A 17 -12.32 0.44 7.16
N ARG A 18 -13.46 0.57 7.85
CA ARG A 18 -14.59 1.41 7.39
C ARG A 18 -14.23 2.89 7.37
N GLN A 19 -13.49 3.39 8.37
CA GLN A 19 -13.06 4.78 8.39
C GLN A 19 -12.04 5.07 7.30
N LEU A 20 -11.04 4.21 7.12
CA LEU A 20 -10.09 4.34 6.01
C LEU A 20 -10.81 4.29 4.66
N ALA A 21 -11.77 3.38 4.48
CA ALA A 21 -12.54 3.27 3.25
C ALA A 21 -13.27 4.58 2.90
N ARG A 22 -13.88 5.25 3.89
CA ARG A 22 -14.52 6.55 3.70
C ARG A 22 -13.53 7.62 3.26
N LEU A 23 -12.35 7.70 3.88
CA LEU A 23 -11.32 8.67 3.52
C LEU A 23 -10.77 8.44 2.11
N VAL A 24 -10.63 7.18 1.70
CA VAL A 24 -10.13 6.80 0.37
C VAL A 24 -11.20 6.95 -0.72
N GLY A 25 -12.49 6.97 -0.34
CA GLY A 25 -13.61 6.95 -1.28
C GLY A 25 -13.88 5.55 -1.87
N THR A 26 -13.78 4.51 -1.03
CA THR A 26 -14.00 3.11 -1.41
C THR A 26 -14.82 2.37 -0.35
N THR A 27 -14.95 1.04 -0.47
CA THR A 27 -15.68 0.21 0.50
C THR A 27 -14.75 -0.47 1.50
N ALA A 28 -15.27 -0.81 2.67
CA ALA A 28 -14.52 -1.55 3.68
C ALA A 28 -14.06 -2.92 3.18
N SER A 29 -14.83 -3.57 2.30
CA SER A 29 -14.46 -4.83 1.65
C SER A 29 -13.31 -4.68 0.65
N VAL A 30 -13.16 -3.51 0.00
CA VAL A 30 -11.96 -3.19 -0.79
C VAL A 30 -10.75 -3.02 0.13
N ILE A 31 -10.88 -2.27 1.23
CA ILE A 31 -9.78 -2.12 2.20
C ILE A 31 -9.39 -3.48 2.79
N CYS A 32 -10.35 -4.32 3.17
CA CYS A 32 -10.09 -5.66 3.70
C CYS A 32 -9.28 -6.50 2.71
N ARG A 33 -9.67 -6.53 1.42
CA ARG A 33 -8.90 -7.22 0.37
C ARG A 33 -7.51 -6.61 0.17
N LEU A 34 -7.36 -5.29 0.31
CA LEU A 34 -6.04 -4.64 0.19
C LEU A 34 -5.14 -4.94 1.40
N GLU A 35 -5.71 -5.26 2.55
CA GLU A 35 -5.01 -5.68 3.75
C GLU A 35 -4.74 -7.19 3.82
N ASP A 36 -5.34 -7.95 2.90
CA ASP A 36 -5.08 -9.37 2.70
C ASP A 36 -3.71 -9.59 2.02
N ALA A 37 -2.92 -10.50 2.59
CA ALA A 37 -1.57 -10.78 2.13
C ALA A 37 -1.54 -11.49 0.75
N ASP A 38 -2.63 -12.16 0.37
CA ASP A 38 -2.73 -12.95 -0.86
C ASP A 38 -3.33 -12.16 -2.04
N TYR A 39 -3.79 -10.93 -1.80
CA TYR A 39 -4.38 -10.11 -2.86
C TYR A 39 -3.32 -9.49 -3.78
N LYS A 40 -3.28 -9.95 -5.03
CA LYS A 40 -2.32 -9.47 -6.05
C LYS A 40 -2.80 -8.25 -6.84
N GLY A 41 -4.02 -7.76 -6.62
CA GLY A 41 -4.65 -6.72 -7.43
C GLY A 41 -4.32 -5.27 -7.03
N HIS A 42 -3.23 -5.02 -6.31
CA HIS A 42 -2.87 -3.65 -5.90
C HIS A 42 -2.40 -2.83 -7.11
N SER A 43 -3.19 -1.84 -7.54
CA SER A 43 -2.72 -0.83 -8.49
C SER A 43 -1.96 0.28 -7.76
N LEU A 44 -0.93 0.85 -8.41
CA LEU A 44 -0.18 1.99 -7.86
C LEU A 44 -1.11 3.19 -7.59
N ALA A 45 -2.13 3.38 -8.41
CA ALA A 45 -3.15 4.41 -8.21
C ALA A 45 -3.91 4.22 -6.89
N MET A 46 -4.31 2.98 -6.55
CA MET A 46 -4.99 2.69 -5.28
C MET A 46 -4.05 2.90 -4.09
N LEU A 47 -2.79 2.48 -4.20
CA LEU A 47 -1.77 2.71 -3.17
C LEU A 47 -1.56 4.21 -2.93
N ASN A 48 -1.55 5.03 -3.97
CA ASN A 48 -1.44 6.49 -3.85
C ASN A 48 -2.66 7.10 -3.13
N ARG A 49 -3.88 6.64 -3.42
CA ARG A 49 -5.09 7.13 -2.73
C ARG A 49 -5.07 6.79 -1.24
N ILE A 50 -4.66 5.57 -0.89
CA ILE A 50 -4.50 5.16 0.52
C ILE A 50 -3.43 6.00 1.21
N ALA A 51 -2.28 6.19 0.56
CA ALA A 51 -1.20 7.00 1.13
C ALA A 51 -1.67 8.44 1.37
N ALA A 52 -2.36 9.06 0.41
CA ALA A 52 -2.94 10.40 0.57
C ALA A 52 -3.94 10.47 1.74
N ALA A 53 -4.84 9.50 1.86
CA ALA A 53 -5.80 9.41 2.97
C ALA A 53 -5.13 9.25 4.35
N LEU A 54 -3.90 8.74 4.38
CA LEU A 54 -3.10 8.54 5.59
C LEU A 54 -2.02 9.63 5.78
N ASN A 55 -2.05 10.69 4.96
CA ASN A 55 -1.03 11.75 4.92
C ASN A 55 0.41 11.20 4.76
N ARG A 56 0.57 10.24 3.83
CA ARG A 56 1.83 9.59 3.44
C ARG A 56 2.03 9.70 1.93
N ARG A 57 3.23 9.34 1.46
CA ARG A 57 3.53 9.16 0.02
C ARG A 57 3.97 7.72 -0.26
N VAL A 58 3.67 7.23 -1.45
CA VAL A 58 4.27 6.00 -1.97
C VAL A 58 5.61 6.34 -2.62
N GLU A 59 6.64 5.57 -2.29
CA GLU A 59 7.94 5.62 -2.96
C GLU A 59 8.23 4.26 -3.59
N ILE A 60 8.60 4.27 -4.87
CA ILE A 60 8.94 3.07 -5.64
C ILE A 60 10.39 3.23 -6.10
N ARG A 61 11.22 2.23 -5.80
CA ARG A 61 12.62 2.21 -6.22
C ARG A 61 12.85 1.04 -7.16
N PHE A 62 13.28 1.33 -8.37
CA PHE A 62 13.83 0.34 -9.29
C PHE A 62 15.30 0.11 -8.92
N VAL A 63 15.73 -1.15 -8.95
CA VAL A 63 17.11 -1.55 -8.70
C VAL A 63 17.65 -2.27 -9.94
N PRO A 64 18.98 -2.30 -10.15
CA PRO A 64 19.56 -3.00 -11.30
C PRO A 64 19.06 -4.44 -11.37
N ALA A 65 18.58 -4.86 -12.54
CA ALA A 65 18.07 -6.21 -12.76
C ALA A 65 19.16 -7.27 -12.61
N GLU A 66 20.39 -6.93 -12.97
CA GLU A 66 21.57 -7.75 -12.77
C GLU A 66 22.71 -6.88 -12.21
N ARG A 67 23.43 -7.40 -11.23
CA ARG A 67 24.68 -6.81 -10.77
C ARG A 67 25.66 -7.02 -11.93
N ARG A 68 25.89 -5.98 -12.74
CA ARG A 68 26.95 -5.99 -13.76
C ARG A 68 28.22 -6.39 -13.01
N LEU A 69 28.66 -7.63 -13.17
CA LEU A 69 29.96 -8.08 -12.69
C LEU A 69 30.94 -7.13 -13.39
N GLN A 70 31.48 -6.20 -12.60
CA GLN A 70 32.58 -5.38 -13.06
C GLN A 70 33.69 -6.37 -13.40
N SER A 71 33.92 -6.54 -14.70
CA SER A 71 35.05 -7.28 -15.23
C SER A 71 36.31 -6.68 -14.61
N ALA A 72 37.09 -7.56 -13.96
CA ALA A 72 38.45 -7.26 -13.53
C ALA A 72 39.33 -6.88 -14.73
#